data_AF-A0NHE6-F1
#
_entry.id   AF-A0NHE6-F1
#
_cell.length_a   1.000
_cell.length_b   1.000
_cell.length_c   1.000
_cell.angle_alpha   90.00
_cell.angle_beta   90.00
_cell.angle_gamma   90.00
#
_symmetry.space_group_name_H-M   'P 1'
#
loop_
_entity.id
_entity.type
_entity.pdbx_description
1 polymer ?
#
loop_
_entity_poly.entity_id
_entity_poly.type
_entity_poly.pdbx_seq_one_letter_code
_entity_poly.pdbx_strand_id
1 'polypeptide(L)'
;MKKSFWILLSVVIALLVAAFFLYPRASFGGVRMSEKQYRQVERSKRNINNVINDLDAYKPTDAKTVTKMKKDVDRLITQNGKNLSTQEFNKLEQAVGDKNGGVLATIEAAQKGKYLIDGDIASTLHSKFSVIVKESARSAVDSDSQAEKIATQIQKDLSIDSRLYKLGLRS
;
A
#
# COMPACT_ATOMS: atom_id res chain seq x y z
N MET A 1 28.37 17.76 -47.05
CA MET A 1 28.28 18.00 -45.59
C MET A 1 26.87 18.35 -45.11
N LYS A 2 26.16 19.32 -45.71
CA LYS A 2 24.79 19.71 -45.26
C LYS A 2 23.75 18.56 -45.31
N LYS A 3 23.69 17.77 -46.38
CA LYS A 3 22.71 16.66 -46.52
C LYS A 3 22.93 15.51 -45.51
N SER A 4 24.19 15.17 -45.24
CA SER A 4 24.58 14.12 -44.29
C SER A 4 24.21 14.48 -42.84
N PHE A 5 24.31 15.77 -42.49
CA PHE A 5 23.92 16.28 -41.18
C PHE A 5 22.40 16.18 -40.95
N TRP A 6 21.59 16.52 -41.96
CA TRP A 6 20.13 16.40 -41.89
C TRP A 6 19.65 14.94 -41.78
N ILE A 7 20.33 14.01 -42.46
CA ILE A 7 20.03 12.58 -42.32
C ILE A 7 20.34 12.10 -40.90
N LEU A 8 21.52 12.44 -40.37
CA LEU A 8 21.90 12.06 -39.00
C LEU A 8 20.92 12.63 -37.96
N LEU A 9 20.53 13.90 -38.13
CA LEU A 9 19.56 14.57 -37.25
C LEU A 9 18.19 13.88 -37.30
N SER A 10 17.73 13.49 -38.49
CA SER A 10 16.45 12.76 -38.64
C SER A 10 16.45 11.39 -37.98
N VAL A 11 17.58 10.67 -38.02
CA VAL A 11 17.75 9.37 -37.36
C VAL A 11 17.78 9.52 -35.84
N VAL A 12 18.47 10.55 -35.32
CA VAL A 12 18.49 10.84 -33.87
C VAL A 12 17.09 11.21 -33.37
N ILE A 13 16.35 12.03 -34.10
CA ILE A 13 14.97 12.40 -33.73
C ILE A 13 14.06 11.16 -33.76
N ALA A 14 14.17 10.32 -34.79
CA ALA A 14 13.40 9.08 -34.89
C ALA A 14 13.71 8.12 -33.72
N LEU A 15 14.98 8.00 -33.32
CA LEU A 15 15.39 7.20 -32.16
C LEU A 15 14.90 7.78 -30.84
N LEU A 16 14.87 9.11 -30.67
CA LEU A 16 14.32 9.76 -29.47
C LEU A 16 12.80 9.59 -29.37
N VAL A 17 12.08 9.70 -30.49
CA VAL A 17 10.64 9.44 -30.55
C VAL A 17 10.36 7.96 -30.28
N ALA A 18 11.12 7.05 -30.90
CA ALA A 18 11.01 5.62 -30.65
C ALA A 18 11.31 5.30 -29.17
N ALA A 19 12.35 5.88 -28.57
CA ALA A 19 12.64 5.70 -27.14
C ALA A 19 11.51 6.24 -26.24
N PHE A 20 10.86 7.35 -26.61
CA PHE A 20 9.73 7.91 -25.87
C PHE A 20 8.48 7.01 -25.92
N PHE A 21 8.21 6.34 -27.04
CA PHE A 21 7.08 5.42 -27.20
C PHE A 21 7.40 3.97 -26.78
N LEU A 22 8.66 3.53 -26.86
CA LEU A 22 9.11 2.17 -26.56
C LEU A 22 9.55 1.98 -25.10
N TYR A 23 9.85 3.03 -24.34
CA TYR A 23 9.95 2.91 -22.89
C TYR A 23 8.55 2.98 -22.29
N PRO A 24 7.91 1.84 -21.94
CA PRO A 24 6.64 1.88 -21.23
C PRO A 24 6.85 2.63 -19.92
N ARG A 25 6.21 3.80 -19.79
CA ARG A 25 6.09 4.44 -18.48
C ARG A 25 5.26 3.48 -17.64
N ALA A 26 5.85 2.95 -16.56
CA ALA A 26 5.15 2.10 -15.63
C ALA A 26 3.81 2.76 -15.25
N SER A 27 2.73 2.00 -15.26
CA SER A 27 1.41 2.51 -14.93
C SER A 27 0.75 1.57 -13.93
N PHE A 28 0.03 2.15 -12.97
CA PHE A 28 -0.70 1.41 -11.96
C PHE A 28 -2.03 2.11 -11.70
N GLY A 29 -3.14 1.37 -11.73
CA GLY A 29 -4.49 1.96 -11.62
C GLY A 29 -4.78 3.03 -12.68
N GLY A 30 -4.17 2.93 -13.87
CA GLY A 30 -4.28 3.94 -14.93
C GLY A 30 -3.47 5.22 -14.70
N VAL A 31 -2.70 5.32 -13.61
CA VAL A 31 -1.79 6.44 -13.34
C VAL A 31 -0.43 6.13 -13.96
N ARG A 32 0.03 6.98 -14.89
CA ARG A 32 1.40 6.92 -15.41
C ARG A 32 2.37 7.42 -14.34
N MET A 33 3.44 6.68 -14.11
CA MET A 33 4.36 6.95 -13.03
C MET A 33 5.81 6.67 -13.44
N SER A 34 6.74 7.32 -12.74
CA SER A 34 8.15 6.98 -12.85
C SER A 34 8.40 5.60 -12.24
N GLU A 35 9.50 4.98 -12.64
CA GLU A 35 9.94 3.70 -12.09
C GLU A 35 10.11 3.73 -10.55
N LYS A 36 10.56 4.86 -9.99
CA LYS A 36 10.67 5.03 -8.53
C LYS A 36 9.30 4.97 -7.84
N GLN A 37 8.31 5.66 -8.42
CA GLN A 37 6.94 5.69 -7.90
C GLN A 37 6.29 4.31 -8.01
N TYR A 38 6.45 3.63 -9.15
CA TYR A 38 5.94 2.27 -9.34
C TYR A 38 6.53 1.30 -8.31
N ARG A 39 7.84 1.33 -8.09
CA ARG A 39 8.49 0.52 -7.05
C ARG A 39 7.99 0.85 -5.65
N GLN A 40 7.64 2.11 -5.37
CA GLN A 40 7.04 2.49 -4.10
C GLN A 40 5.63 1.91 -3.97
N VAL A 41 4.78 1.99 -5.00
CA VAL A 41 3.44 1.36 -5.01
C VAL A 41 3.54 -0.15 -4.75
N GLU A 42 4.44 -0.84 -5.44
CA GLU A 42 4.66 -2.28 -5.27
C GLU A 42 5.14 -2.63 -3.85
N ARG A 43 6.00 -1.78 -3.27
CA ARG A 43 6.42 -1.93 -1.87
C ARG A 43 5.25 -1.73 -0.91
N SER A 44 4.45 -0.68 -1.11
CA SER A 44 3.26 -0.40 -0.33
C SER A 44 2.27 -1.56 -0.36
N LYS A 45 2.00 -2.10 -1.56
CA LYS A 45 1.15 -3.28 -1.77
C LYS A 45 1.67 -4.49 -1.00
N ARG A 46 2.98 -4.80 -1.07
CA ARG A 46 3.57 -5.91 -0.30
C ARG A 46 3.45 -5.71 1.21
N ASN A 47 3.71 -4.51 1.71
CA ASN A 47 3.60 -4.21 3.15
C ASN A 47 2.17 -4.38 3.65
N ILE A 48 1.18 -3.85 2.91
CA ILE A 48 -0.24 -4.03 3.23
C ILE A 48 -0.62 -5.51 3.21
N ASN A 49 -0.19 -6.25 2.18
CA ASN A 49 -0.47 -7.68 2.07
C ASN A 49 0.08 -8.47 3.26
N ASN A 50 1.28 -8.13 3.74
CA ASN A 50 1.87 -8.79 4.90
C ASN A 50 1.03 -8.58 6.17
N VAL A 51 0.57 -7.35 6.42
CA VAL A 51 -0.29 -7.07 7.58
C VAL A 51 -1.62 -7.84 7.48
N ILE A 52 -2.24 -7.92 6.29
CA ILE A 52 -3.48 -8.72 6.12
C ILE A 52 -3.20 -10.22 6.28
N ASN A 53 -2.04 -10.72 5.82
CA ASN A 53 -1.65 -12.11 6.04
C ASN A 53 -1.45 -12.41 7.54
N ASP A 54 -0.90 -11.46 8.29
CA ASP A 54 -0.72 -11.60 9.73
C ASP A 54 -2.05 -11.56 10.48
N LEU A 55 -3.01 -10.76 10.02
CA LEU A 55 -4.39 -10.79 10.52
C LEU A 55 -5.07 -12.13 10.23
N ASP A 56 -4.85 -12.69 9.04
CA ASP A 56 -5.39 -13.99 8.65
C ASP A 56 -4.81 -15.16 9.46
N ALA A 57 -3.54 -15.03 9.86
CA ALA A 57 -2.82 -16.00 10.68
C ALA A 57 -2.97 -15.76 12.20
N TYR A 58 -3.66 -14.70 12.61
CA TYR A 58 -3.80 -14.32 14.00
C TYR A 58 -4.47 -15.42 14.83
N LYS A 59 -3.90 -15.69 16.01
CA LYS A 59 -4.45 -16.63 16.98
C LYS A 59 -4.31 -16.04 18.38
N PRO A 60 -5.41 -15.92 19.15
CA PRO A 60 -5.43 -15.28 20.47
C PRO A 60 -4.55 -15.99 21.51
N THR A 61 -4.17 -17.23 21.27
CA THR A 61 -3.32 -18.04 22.17
C THR A 61 -1.85 -18.05 21.76
N ASP A 62 -1.49 -17.51 20.58
CA ASP A 62 -0.13 -17.54 20.06
C ASP A 62 0.48 -16.13 19.98
N ALA A 63 1.27 -15.77 20.99
CA ALA A 63 1.96 -14.49 21.08
C ALA A 63 2.93 -14.21 19.91
N LYS A 64 3.36 -15.25 19.17
CA LYS A 64 4.22 -15.07 17.98
C LYS A 64 3.47 -14.36 16.86
N THR A 65 2.15 -14.54 16.76
CA THR A 65 1.32 -13.89 15.73
C THR A 65 1.32 -12.37 15.90
N VAL A 66 1.14 -11.88 17.13
CA VAL A 66 1.19 -10.45 17.45
C VAL A 66 2.60 -9.88 17.29
N THR A 67 3.63 -10.61 17.71
CA THR A 67 5.03 -10.18 17.53
C THR A 67 5.38 -10.00 16.05
N LYS A 68 4.94 -10.93 15.20
CA LYS A 68 5.14 -10.85 13.75
C LYS A 68 4.38 -9.67 13.16
N MET A 69 3.12 -9.50 13.55
CA MET A 69 2.29 -8.37 13.13
C MET A 69 2.94 -7.03 13.48
N LYS A 70 3.44 -6.87 14.70
CA LYS A 70 4.15 -5.65 15.11
C LYS A 70 5.32 -5.33 14.19
N LYS A 71 6.14 -6.33 13.86
CA LYS A 71 7.28 -6.15 12.92
C LYS A 71 6.84 -5.73 11.52
N ASP A 72 5.74 -6.28 11.01
CA ASP A 72 5.25 -5.94 9.67
C ASP A 72 4.49 -4.60 9.66
N VAL A 73 3.85 -4.22 10.77
CA VAL A 73 3.29 -2.87 11.02
C VAL A 73 4.40 -1.82 11.06
N ASP A 74 5.47 -2.04 11.84
CA ASP A 74 6.62 -1.13 11.91
C ASP A 74 7.27 -0.96 10.54
N ARG A 75 7.38 -2.06 9.77
CA ARG A 75 7.87 -2.02 8.38
C ARG A 75 6.95 -1.19 7.49
N LEU A 76 5.63 -1.37 7.61
CA LEU A 76 4.66 -0.62 6.83
C LEU A 76 4.77 0.88 7.12
N ILE A 77 4.74 1.29 8.39
CA ILE A 77 4.89 2.70 8.80
C ILE A 77 6.20 3.28 8.27
N THR A 78 7.33 2.58 8.50
CA THR A 78 8.66 3.07 8.10
C THR A 78 8.81 3.20 6.59
N GLN A 79 8.27 2.26 5.81
CA GLN A 79 8.50 2.22 4.37
C GLN A 79 7.46 3.01 3.57
N ASN A 80 6.20 3.01 4.02
CA ASN A 80 5.12 3.76 3.38
C ASN A 80 5.08 5.21 3.89
N GLY A 81 5.70 5.51 5.05
CA GLY A 81 5.78 6.86 5.59
C GLY A 81 6.84 7.78 4.96
N LYS A 82 7.80 7.26 4.18
CA LYS A 82 9.01 8.01 3.77
C LYS A 82 8.78 9.31 3.00
N ASN A 83 7.70 9.40 2.24
CA ASN A 83 7.39 10.56 1.41
C ASN A 83 6.04 11.19 1.80
N LEU A 84 5.53 10.89 2.99
CA LEU A 84 4.30 11.49 3.49
C LEU A 84 4.60 12.81 4.18
N SER A 85 3.67 13.76 4.09
CA SER A 85 3.67 14.89 5.00
C SER A 85 3.45 14.41 6.44
N THR A 86 3.78 15.24 7.43
CA THR A 86 3.56 14.91 8.85
C THR A 86 2.10 14.53 9.13
N GLN A 87 1.15 15.24 8.53
CA GLN A 87 -0.28 14.96 8.72
C GLN A 87 -0.66 13.58 8.16
N GLU A 88 -0.14 13.21 7.00
CA GLU A 88 -0.41 11.94 6.33
C GLU A 88 0.28 10.78 7.02
N PHE A 89 1.51 10.98 7.46
CA PHE A 89 2.21 10.03 8.30
C PHE A 89 1.43 9.74 9.59
N ASN A 90 0.94 10.78 10.26
CA ASN A 90 0.13 10.62 11.48
C ASN A 90 -1.17 9.86 11.21
N LYS A 91 -1.84 10.08 10.07
CA LYS A 91 -3.02 9.29 9.67
C LYS A 91 -2.65 7.83 9.44
N LEU A 92 -1.53 7.56 8.76
CA LEU A 92 -1.04 6.21 8.52
C LEU A 92 -0.72 5.50 9.85
N GLU A 93 0.06 6.14 10.72
CA GLU A 93 0.46 5.61 12.03
C GLU A 93 -0.77 5.35 12.91
N GLN A 94 -1.73 6.27 12.98
CA GLN A 94 -2.97 6.07 13.74
C GLN A 94 -3.85 4.95 13.18
N ALA A 95 -3.82 4.72 11.86
CA ALA A 95 -4.64 3.68 11.25
C ALA A 95 -4.06 2.28 11.50
N VAL A 96 -2.73 2.12 11.42
CA VAL A 96 -2.08 0.79 11.48
C VAL A 96 -1.41 0.47 12.82
N GLY A 97 -1.01 1.49 13.58
CA GLY A 97 -0.18 1.36 14.77
C GLY A 97 -0.91 0.91 16.04
N ASP A 98 -0.22 1.08 17.17
CA ASP A 98 -0.62 0.63 18.51
C ASP A 98 -1.44 1.67 19.30
N LYS A 99 -1.79 2.79 18.67
CA LYS A 99 -2.56 3.89 19.30
C LYS A 99 -3.94 4.06 18.67
N ASN A 100 -4.86 4.67 19.42
CA ASN A 100 -6.17 5.16 18.94
C ASN A 100 -6.99 4.12 18.15
N GLY A 101 -6.94 2.85 18.57
CA GLY A 101 -7.64 1.76 17.89
C GLY A 101 -7.13 1.51 16.48
N GLY A 102 -5.83 1.72 16.23
CA GLY A 102 -5.16 1.24 15.01
C GLY A 102 -5.13 -0.29 14.95
N VAL A 103 -4.81 -0.85 13.78
CA VAL A 103 -4.82 -2.30 13.54
C VAL A 103 -4.04 -3.07 14.62
N LEU A 104 -2.80 -2.65 14.93
CA LEU A 104 -2.00 -3.32 15.95
C LEU A 104 -2.64 -3.22 17.34
N ALA A 105 -3.15 -2.03 17.71
CA ALA A 105 -3.83 -1.83 19.00
C ALA A 105 -5.03 -2.77 19.18
N THR A 106 -5.83 -2.91 18.12
CA THR A 106 -7.00 -3.80 18.11
C THR A 106 -6.60 -5.27 18.29
N ILE A 107 -5.53 -5.71 17.64
CA ILE A 107 -5.06 -7.10 17.75
C ILE A 107 -4.36 -7.38 19.07
N GLU A 108 -3.64 -6.41 19.64
CA GLU A 108 -3.10 -6.51 21.00
C GLU A 108 -4.21 -6.61 22.05
N ALA A 109 -5.30 -5.85 21.88
CA ALA A 109 -6.49 -5.97 22.74
C ALA A 109 -7.16 -7.34 22.61
N ALA A 110 -7.30 -7.86 21.38
CA ALA A 110 -7.82 -9.20 21.12
C ALA A 110 -6.96 -10.29 21.76
N GLN A 111 -5.63 -10.16 21.68
CA GLN A 111 -4.69 -11.10 22.29
C GLN A 111 -4.83 -11.11 23.81
N LYS A 112 -4.92 -9.92 24.41
CA LYS A 112 -5.09 -9.77 25.86
C LYS A 112 -6.42 -10.35 26.34
N GLY A 113 -7.49 -10.13 25.58
CA GLY A 113 -8.83 -10.66 25.87
C GLY A 113 -9.03 -12.12 25.45
N LYS A 114 -8.07 -12.71 24.74
CA LYS A 114 -8.10 -14.07 24.20
C LYS A 114 -9.30 -14.35 23.27
N TYR A 115 -9.71 -13.37 22.47
CA TYR A 115 -10.83 -13.51 21.52
C TYR A 115 -10.37 -13.42 20.06
N LEU A 116 -11.19 -14.00 19.17
CA LEU A 116 -10.98 -13.95 17.71
C LEU A 116 -11.46 -12.61 17.14
N ILE A 117 -11.07 -12.33 15.89
CA ILE A 117 -11.61 -11.20 15.13
C ILE A 117 -13.04 -11.55 14.72
N ASP A 118 -14.02 -10.88 15.32
CA ASP A 118 -15.44 -11.00 14.98
C ASP A 118 -15.87 -9.98 13.91
N GLY A 119 -17.16 -9.96 13.59
CA GLY A 119 -17.74 -9.04 12.61
C GLY A 119 -17.54 -7.55 12.94
N ASP A 120 -17.62 -7.18 14.22
CA ASP A 120 -17.48 -5.77 14.65
C ASP A 120 -16.03 -5.31 14.56
N ILE A 121 -15.09 -6.17 14.97
CA ILE A 121 -13.67 -5.93 14.81
C ILE A 121 -13.30 -5.88 13.33
N ALA A 122 -13.80 -6.82 12.52
CA ALA A 122 -13.57 -6.83 11.07
C ALA A 122 -14.06 -5.54 10.41
N SER A 123 -15.26 -5.06 10.75
CA SER A 123 -15.82 -3.80 10.28
C SER A 123 -14.92 -2.60 10.63
N THR A 124 -14.43 -2.56 11.87
CA THR A 124 -13.47 -1.55 12.30
C THR A 124 -12.18 -1.61 11.46
N LEU A 125 -11.66 -2.81 11.21
CA LEU A 125 -10.46 -3.01 10.38
C LEU A 125 -10.67 -2.51 8.94
N HIS A 126 -11.85 -2.69 8.32
CA HIS A 126 -12.12 -2.14 6.99
C HIS A 126 -11.90 -0.63 6.92
N SER A 127 -12.43 0.11 7.90
CA SER A 127 -12.26 1.57 7.95
C SER A 127 -10.78 1.97 8.05
N LYS A 128 -9.99 1.23 8.84
CA LYS A 128 -8.55 1.45 9.00
C LYS A 128 -7.79 1.12 7.73
N PHE A 129 -8.09 0.00 7.07
CA PHE A 129 -7.44 -0.37 5.82
C PHE A 129 -7.72 0.60 4.69
N SER A 130 -8.90 1.23 4.64
CA SER A 130 -9.17 2.31 3.69
C SER A 130 -8.16 3.46 3.84
N VAL A 131 -7.91 3.90 5.08
CA VAL A 131 -6.90 4.93 5.39
C VAL A 131 -5.48 4.43 5.07
N ILE A 132 -5.12 3.22 5.52
CA ILE A 132 -3.79 2.65 5.29
C ILE A 132 -3.47 2.61 3.80
N VAL A 133 -4.39 2.13 2.97
CA VAL A 133 -4.17 2.02 1.53
C VAL A 133 -4.05 3.40 0.90
N LYS A 134 -4.94 4.36 1.25
CA LYS A 134 -4.90 5.72 0.69
C LYS A 134 -3.60 6.44 1.03
N GLU A 135 -3.20 6.45 2.30
CA GLU A 135 -1.96 7.11 2.71
C GLU A 135 -0.73 6.35 2.18
N SER A 136 -0.79 5.02 2.06
CA SER A 136 0.29 4.27 1.40
C SER A 136 0.42 4.59 -0.08
N ALA A 137 -0.67 4.86 -0.79
CA ALA A 137 -0.66 5.30 -2.18
C ALA A 137 -0.06 6.72 -2.32
N ARG A 138 -0.39 7.63 -1.40
CA ARG A 138 0.19 8.99 -1.33
C ARG A 138 1.71 8.97 -1.16
N SER A 139 2.27 7.93 -0.57
CA SER A 139 3.73 7.77 -0.47
C SER A 139 4.45 7.68 -1.84
N ALA A 140 3.70 7.39 -2.91
CA ALA A 140 4.21 7.33 -4.27
C ALA A 140 3.82 8.54 -5.14
N VAL A 141 2.76 9.28 -4.78
CA VAL A 141 2.22 10.38 -5.60
C VAL A 141 1.65 11.49 -4.71
N ASP A 142 1.90 12.74 -5.10
CA ASP A 142 1.40 13.91 -4.35
C ASP A 142 -0.07 14.25 -4.70
N SER A 143 -0.57 13.75 -5.83
CA SER A 143 -1.93 14.05 -6.29
C SER A 143 -2.95 13.13 -5.64
N ASP A 144 -3.93 13.72 -4.95
CA ASP A 144 -5.03 12.98 -4.31
C ASP A 144 -5.82 12.10 -5.28
N SER A 145 -6.16 12.61 -6.46
CA SER A 145 -6.87 11.82 -7.48
C SER A 145 -6.04 10.63 -7.97
N GLN A 146 -4.72 10.78 -8.06
CA GLN A 146 -3.83 9.67 -8.43
C GLN A 146 -3.71 8.66 -7.30
N ALA A 147 -3.56 9.14 -6.06
CA ALA A 147 -3.51 8.29 -4.88
C ALA A 147 -4.78 7.46 -4.72
N GLU A 148 -5.95 8.03 -4.99
CA GLU A 148 -7.24 7.31 -4.96
C GLU A 148 -7.30 6.20 -6.00
N LYS A 149 -6.90 6.47 -7.25
CA LYS A 149 -6.86 5.44 -8.31
C LYS A 149 -5.91 4.30 -7.95
N ILE A 150 -4.72 4.63 -7.45
CA ILE A 150 -3.74 3.63 -6.99
C ILE A 150 -4.32 2.85 -5.80
N ALA A 151 -4.95 3.52 -4.83
CA ALA A 151 -5.53 2.90 -3.66
C ALA A 151 -6.65 1.92 -4.02
N THR A 152 -7.58 2.31 -4.90
CA THR A 152 -8.64 1.43 -5.40
C THR A 152 -8.05 0.20 -6.10
N GLN A 153 -6.98 0.38 -6.89
CA GLN A 153 -6.32 -0.75 -7.54
C GLN A 153 -5.61 -1.66 -6.52
N ILE A 154 -4.94 -1.12 -5.49
CA ILE A 154 -4.35 -1.93 -4.40
C ILE A 154 -5.44 -2.71 -3.66
N GLN A 155 -6.56 -2.06 -3.30
CA GLN A 155 -7.70 -2.71 -2.65
C GLN A 155 -8.20 -3.91 -3.46
N LYS A 156 -8.37 -3.73 -4.77
CA LYS A 156 -8.79 -4.77 -5.70
C LYS A 156 -7.76 -5.89 -5.81
N ASP A 157 -6.51 -5.55 -6.08
CA ASP A 157 -5.42 -6.52 -6.27
C ASP A 157 -5.20 -7.41 -5.04
N LEU A 158 -5.34 -6.83 -3.85
CA LEU A 158 -5.17 -7.55 -2.59
C LEU A 158 -6.47 -8.16 -2.07
N SER A 159 -7.60 -7.91 -2.74
CA SER A 159 -8.94 -8.34 -2.33
C SER A 159 -9.23 -8.00 -0.86
N ILE A 160 -8.84 -6.80 -0.43
CA ILE A 160 -8.82 -6.41 0.99
C ILE A 160 -10.19 -6.62 1.62
N ASP A 161 -11.25 -6.15 0.97
CA ASP A 161 -12.59 -6.23 1.54
C ASP A 161 -13.05 -7.66 1.74
N SER A 162 -12.85 -8.53 0.74
CA SER A 162 -13.22 -9.95 0.86
C SER A 162 -12.41 -10.65 1.95
N ARG A 163 -11.13 -10.30 2.11
CA ARG A 163 -10.27 -10.90 3.12
C ARG A 163 -10.64 -10.47 4.53
N LEU A 164 -10.91 -9.18 4.74
CA LEU A 164 -11.35 -8.67 6.03
C LEU A 164 -12.74 -9.21 6.41
N TYR A 165 -13.68 -9.27 5.45
CA TYR A 165 -14.98 -9.90 5.66
C TYR A 165 -14.85 -11.36 6.11
N LYS A 166 -13.96 -12.14 5.48
CA LYS A 166 -13.69 -13.53 5.88
C LYS A 166 -13.10 -13.66 7.29
N LEU A 167 -12.42 -12.64 7.83
CA LEU A 167 -11.94 -12.67 9.21
C LEU A 167 -13.12 -12.68 10.19
N GLY A 168 -14.08 -11.78 10.00
CA GLY A 168 -15.24 -11.66 10.88
C GLY A 168 -16.24 -12.83 10.83
N LEU A 169 -16.10 -13.73 9.85
CA LEU A 169 -16.89 -14.97 9.76
C LEU A 169 -16.26 -16.16 10.50
N ARG A 170 -15.02 -16.02 11.00
CA ARG A 170 -14.30 -17.11 11.69
C ARG A 170 -14.53 -17.11 13.20
N SER A 171 -15.17 -16.08 13.73
CA SER A 171 -15.52 -15.93 15.15
C SER A 171 -16.73 -16.77 15.54
#